data_AF-A0A7V9N516-F1
#
_entry.id   AF-A0A7V9N516-F1
#
_cell.length_a   1.000
_cell.length_b   1.000
_cell.length_c   1.000
_cell.angle_alpha   90.00
_cell.angle_beta   90.00
_cell.angle_gamma   90.00
#
_symmetry.space_group_name_H-M   'P 1'
#
loop_
_entity.id
_entity.type
_entity.pdbx_description
1 polymer ?
#
loop_
_entity_poly.entity_id
_entity_poly.type
_entity_poly.pdbx_seq_one_letter_code
_entity_poly.pdbx_strand_id
1 'polypeptide(L)'
;LHIVVAEEQWNEARHELDRRLRHVVERGHLTAEHASLIHQEIQTLVDNNAIEVVPRHVYHHLEATARRRIPRDPDDWPTVALALALDAGILTGDNDFLGCGCPTWSFDTLRAELDHR
;
A
#
# COMPACT_ATOMS: atom_id res chain seq x y z
N LEU A 1 -1.59 -0.11 16.14
CA LEU A 1 -0.94 0.24 14.86
C LEU A 1 -2.00 0.92 14.01
N HIS A 2 -1.68 2.06 13.38
CA HIS A 2 -2.58 2.72 12.43
C HIS A 2 -1.97 2.56 11.04
N ILE A 3 -2.73 1.96 10.12
CA ILE A 3 -2.27 1.66 8.75
C ILE A 3 -3.02 2.57 7.80
N VAL A 4 -2.26 3.27 6.96
CA VAL A 4 -2.77 4.22 5.96
C VAL A 4 -2.24 3.86 4.59
N VAL A 5 -3.02 4.14 3.55
CA VAL A 5 -2.63 3.98 2.14
C VAL A 5 -3.07 5.20 1.34
N ALA A 6 -2.26 5.63 0.37
CA ALA A 6 -2.63 6.72 -0.53
C ALA A 6 -3.77 6.26 -1.46
N GLU A 7 -4.73 7.14 -1.74
CA GLU A 7 -5.88 6.86 -2.60
C GLU A 7 -5.49 6.31 -3.98
N GLU A 8 -4.47 6.86 -4.64
CA GLU A 8 -4.01 6.35 -5.94
C GLU A 8 -3.47 4.93 -5.82
N GLN A 9 -2.67 4.66 -4.79
CA GLN A 9 -2.06 3.36 -4.54
C GLN A 9 -3.10 2.30 -4.15
N TRP A 10 -4.14 2.70 -3.41
CA TRP A 10 -5.28 1.82 -3.15
C TRP A 10 -6.07 1.49 -4.41
N ASN A 11 -6.33 2.49 -5.26
CA ASN A 11 -7.04 2.29 -6.52
C ASN A 11 -6.28 1.36 -7.47
N GLU A 12 -4.96 1.51 -7.55
CA GLU A 12 -4.09 0.63 -8.33
C GLU A 12 -4.07 -0.79 -7.76
N ALA A 13 -3.85 -0.94 -6.45
CA ALA A 13 -3.84 -2.24 -5.79
C ALA A 13 -5.16 -3.01 -6.00
N ARG A 14 -6.30 -2.32 -5.93
CA ARG A 14 -7.62 -2.92 -6.18
C ARG A 14 -7.77 -3.38 -7.63
N HIS A 15 -7.37 -2.56 -8.60
CA HIS A 15 -7.42 -2.94 -10.00
C HIS A 15 -6.52 -4.14 -10.33
N GLU A 16 -5.31 -4.17 -9.78
CA GLU A 16 -4.38 -5.28 -10.01
C GLU A 16 -4.83 -6.55 -9.28
N LEU A 17 -5.42 -6.44 -8.08
CA LEU A 17 -6.02 -7.57 -7.37
C LEU A 17 -7.13 -8.23 -8.21
N ASP A 18 -8.08 -7.45 -8.71
CA ASP A 18 -9.18 -7.95 -9.54
C ASP A 18 -8.65 -8.66 -10.79
N ARG A 19 -7.66 -8.06 -11.45
CA ARG A 19 -6.99 -8.63 -12.61
C ARG A 19 -6.30 -9.95 -12.28
N ARG A 20 -5.53 -10.01 -11.19
CA ARG A 20 -4.82 -11.24 -10.78
C ARG A 20 -5.77 -12.35 -10.37
N LEU A 21 -6.80 -12.04 -9.58
CA LEU A 21 -7.81 -13.02 -9.16
C LEU A 21 -8.50 -13.66 -10.37
N ARG A 22 -8.89 -12.86 -11.37
CA ARG A 22 -9.44 -13.39 -12.63
C ARG A 22 -8.49 -14.38 -13.30
N HIS A 23 -7.21 -14.03 -13.46
CA HIS A 23 -6.24 -14.94 -14.07
C HIS A 23 -5.99 -16.22 -13.27
N VAL A 24 -6.03 -16.15 -11.93
CA VAL A 24 -5.89 -17.33 -11.07
C VAL A 24 -7.09 -18.26 -11.21
N VAL A 25 -8.31 -17.70 -11.37
CA VAL A 25 -9.53 -18.46 -11.64
C VAL A 25 -9.50 -19.08 -13.05
N GLU A 26 -9.12 -18.32 -14.07
CA GLU A 26 -8.98 -18.80 -15.46
C GLU A 26 -8.00 -19.99 -15.57
N ARG A 27 -6.96 -20.00 -14.73
CA ARG A 27 -5.98 -21.09 -14.65
C ARG A 27 -6.43 -22.27 -13.78
N GLY A 28 -7.60 -22.20 -13.16
CA GLY A 28 -8.16 -23.25 -12.30
C GLY A 28 -7.46 -23.42 -10.95
N HIS A 29 -6.64 -22.44 -10.53
CA HIS A 29 -5.97 -22.48 -9.23
C HIS A 29 -6.88 -22.02 -8.08
N LEU A 30 -7.91 -21.23 -8.38
CA LEU A 30 -8.98 -20.86 -7.45
C LEU A 30 -10.34 -21.01 -8.14
N THR A 31 -11.38 -21.22 -7.33
CA THR A 31 -12.76 -21.09 -7.79
C THR A 31 -13.17 -19.62 -7.81
N ALA A 32 -14.18 -19.28 -8.61
CA ALA A 32 -14.77 -17.93 -8.60
C ALA A 32 -15.32 -17.54 -7.22
N GLU A 33 -15.81 -18.52 -6.45
CA GLU A 33 -16.26 -18.34 -5.08
C GLU A 33 -15.11 -17.93 -4.16
N HIS A 34 -13.99 -18.65 -4.17
CA HIS A 34 -12.81 -18.28 -3.36
C HIS A 34 -12.26 -16.91 -3.74
N ALA A 35 -12.22 -16.57 -5.03
CA ALA A 35 -11.80 -15.24 -5.47
C ALA A 35 -12.72 -14.13 -4.94
N SER A 36 -14.03 -14.38 -4.91
CA SER A 36 -15.02 -13.44 -4.36
C SER A 36 -14.86 -13.26 -2.86
N LEU A 37 -14.57 -14.33 -2.11
CA LEU A 37 -14.29 -14.27 -0.68
C LEU A 37 -13.03 -13.45 -0.37
N ILE A 38 -11.94 -13.66 -1.11
CA ILE A 38 -10.70 -12.87 -0.96
C ILE A 38 -10.98 -11.38 -1.18
N HIS A 39 -11.72 -11.04 -2.23
CA HIS A 39 -12.09 -9.65 -2.50
C HIS A 39 -12.92 -9.05 -1.35
N GLN A 40 -13.89 -9.81 -0.82
CA GLN A 40 -14.74 -9.37 0.29
C GLN A 40 -13.94 -9.17 1.59
N GLU A 41 -13.01 -10.06 1.91
CA GLU A 41 -12.15 -9.95 3.10
C GLU A 41 -11.26 -8.70 3.02
N ILE A 42 -10.67 -8.44 1.85
CA ILE A 42 -9.84 -7.25 1.63
C ILE A 42 -10.68 -5.97 1.75
N GLN A 43 -11.89 -5.94 1.20
CA GLN A 43 -12.80 -4.81 1.34
C GLN A 43 -13.19 -4.58 2.81
N THR A 44 -13.40 -5.65 3.58
CA THR A 44 -13.73 -5.58 5.01
C THR A 44 -12.62 -4.90 5.82
N LEU A 45 -11.35 -5.05 5.43
CA LEU A 45 -10.23 -4.35 6.10
C LEU A 45 -10.34 -2.83 5.96
N VAL A 46 -10.81 -2.34 4.82
CA VAL A 46 -11.01 -0.91 4.57
C VAL A 46 -12.30 -0.42 5.22
N ASP A 47 -13.40 -1.15 5.06
CA ASP A 47 -14.71 -0.76 5.60
C ASP A 47 -14.70 -0.67 7.14
N ASN A 48 -13.90 -1.49 7.80
CA ASN A 48 -13.72 -1.47 9.26
C ASN A 48 -12.56 -0.58 9.72
N ASN A 49 -11.99 0.27 8.84
CA ASN A 49 -10.87 1.16 9.15
C ASN A 49 -9.61 0.47 9.69
N ALA A 50 -9.41 -0.83 9.41
CA ALA A 50 -8.13 -1.49 9.69
C ALA A 50 -7.03 -0.95 8.74
N ILE A 51 -7.42 -0.54 7.53
CA ILE A 51 -6.61 0.23 6.59
C ILE A 51 -7.39 1.49 6.22
N GLU A 52 -6.82 2.66 6.51
CA GLU A 52 -7.41 3.94 6.12
C GLU A 52 -6.90 4.37 4.74
N VAL A 53 -7.83 4.62 3.82
CA VAL A 53 -7.51 5.21 2.51
C VAL A 53 -7.49 6.72 2.66
N VAL A 54 -6.31 7.31 2.52
CA VAL A 54 -6.10 8.75 2.69
C VAL A 54 -6.33 9.45 1.34
N PRO A 55 -7.25 10.44 1.27
CA PRO A 55 -7.54 11.13 0.01
C PRO A 55 -6.36 11.93 -0.54
N ARG A 56 -6.24 12.02 -1.87
CA ARG A 56 -5.14 12.72 -2.56
C ARG A 56 -4.86 14.12 -2.05
N HIS A 57 -5.90 14.88 -1.73
CA HIS A 57 -5.76 16.28 -1.32
C HIS A 57 -4.88 16.46 -0.07
N VAL A 58 -4.77 15.43 0.78
CA VAL A 58 -3.95 15.46 2.00
C VAL A 58 -2.46 15.54 1.69
N TYR A 59 -1.95 14.84 0.67
CA TYR A 59 -0.51 14.72 0.41
C TYR A 59 -0.05 15.26 -0.95
N HIS A 60 -0.95 15.56 -1.89
CA HIS A 60 -0.57 15.98 -3.25
C HIS A 60 0.37 17.20 -3.31
N HIS A 61 0.30 18.10 -2.32
CA HIS A 61 1.16 19.28 -2.24
C HIS A 61 2.65 18.93 -2.08
N LEU A 62 2.97 17.68 -1.73
CA LEU A 62 4.33 17.15 -1.60
C LEU A 62 4.82 16.39 -2.83
N GLU A 63 4.01 16.26 -3.89
CA GLU A 63 4.32 15.45 -5.09
C GLU A 63 5.72 15.74 -5.65
N ALA A 64 6.03 17.02 -5.88
CA ALA A 64 7.32 17.39 -6.45
C ALA A 64 8.51 16.96 -5.57
N THR A 65 8.35 17.02 -4.25
CA THR A 65 9.38 16.58 -3.30
C THR A 65 9.47 15.07 -3.22
N ALA A 66 8.33 14.38 -3.21
CA ALA A 66 8.25 12.93 -3.18
C ALA A 66 8.88 12.31 -4.43
N ARG A 67 8.54 12.79 -5.64
CA ARG A 67 9.16 12.32 -6.90
C ARG A 67 10.68 12.43 -6.92
N ARG A 68 11.24 13.50 -6.34
CA ARG A 68 12.72 13.66 -6.23
C ARG A 68 13.38 12.67 -5.28
N ARG A 69 12.63 12.11 -4.32
CA ARG A 69 13.14 11.20 -3.28
C ARG A 69 13.16 9.73 -3.72
N ILE A 70 12.48 9.39 -4.82
CA ILE A 70 12.44 8.04 -5.40
C ILE A 70 12.69 8.08 -6.92
N PRO A 71 13.89 8.45 -7.37
CA PRO A 71 14.17 8.68 -8.79
C PRO A 71 14.14 7.40 -9.66
N ARG A 72 14.09 6.21 -9.04
CA ARG A 72 14.04 4.92 -9.76
C ARG A 72 12.61 4.60 -10.23
N ASP A 73 11.63 4.90 -9.39
CA ASP A 73 10.21 4.84 -9.75
C ASP A 73 9.48 6.09 -9.26
N PRO A 74 9.50 7.19 -10.04
CA PRO A 74 8.84 8.43 -9.67
C PRO A 74 7.32 8.35 -9.63
N ASP A 75 6.68 7.28 -10.14
CA ASP A 75 5.22 7.17 -10.16
C ASP A 75 4.67 6.64 -8.83
N ASP A 76 5.52 6.00 -8.02
CA ASP A 76 5.27 5.61 -6.63
C ASP A 76 5.33 6.77 -5.61
N TRP A 77 5.38 8.01 -6.09
CA TRP A 77 5.47 9.19 -5.25
C TRP A 77 4.32 9.34 -4.23
N PRO A 78 3.07 8.86 -4.44
CA PRO A 78 2.01 9.02 -3.46
C PRO A 78 2.35 8.40 -2.10
N THR A 79 3.05 7.27 -2.09
CA THR A 79 3.50 6.58 -0.86
C THR A 79 4.46 7.46 -0.06
N VAL A 80 5.44 8.07 -0.73
CA VAL A 80 6.41 8.97 -0.07
C VAL A 80 5.75 10.28 0.36
N ALA A 81 4.87 10.85 -0.47
CA ALA A 81 4.16 12.08 -0.12
C ALA A 81 3.25 11.88 1.09
N LEU A 82 2.54 10.74 1.17
CA LEU A 82 1.70 10.39 2.32
C LEU A 82 2.53 10.21 3.60
N ALA A 83 3.64 9.48 3.51
CA ALA A 83 4.56 9.29 4.62
C ALA A 83 5.08 10.63 5.17
N LEU A 84 5.43 11.56 4.28
CA LEU A 84 5.88 12.90 4.67
C LEU A 84 4.76 13.76 5.27
N ALA A 85 3.54 13.67 4.74
CA ALA A 85 2.40 14.44 5.23
C ALA A 85 1.97 14.03 6.65
N LEU A 86 2.12 12.75 6.99
CA LEU A 86 1.67 12.18 8.25
C LEU A 86 2.80 11.87 9.25
N ASP A 87 4.06 12.17 8.90
CA ASP A 87 5.25 11.76 9.66
C ASP A 87 5.24 10.24 9.97
N ALA A 88 4.94 9.44 8.95
CA ALA A 88 4.75 8.00 9.06
C ALA A 88 5.92 7.21 8.44
N GLY A 89 6.09 5.97 8.90
CA GLY A 89 6.98 5.00 8.24
C GLY A 89 6.31 4.34 7.05
N ILE A 90 7.11 3.92 6.06
CA ILE A 90 6.67 3.17 4.88
C ILE A 90 6.87 1.68 5.14
N LEU A 91 5.79 0.90 5.14
CA LEU A 91 5.85 -0.56 5.12
C LEU A 91 6.02 -1.03 3.67
N THR A 92 7.17 -1.60 3.33
CA THR A 92 7.47 -1.98 1.95
C THR A 92 8.47 -3.14 1.88
N GLY A 93 8.32 -3.96 0.84
CA GLY A 93 9.34 -4.92 0.40
C GLY A 93 10.20 -4.40 -0.75
N ASP A 94 9.94 -3.19 -1.23
CA ASP A 94 10.61 -2.59 -2.38
C ASP A 94 11.79 -1.72 -1.96
N ASN A 95 12.95 -1.97 -2.57
CA ASN A 95 14.19 -1.27 -2.30
C ASN A 95 14.24 0.14 -2.94
N ASP A 96 13.25 0.51 -3.74
CA ASP A 96 13.19 1.82 -4.39
C ASP A 96 12.84 2.95 -3.41
N PHE A 97 12.24 2.61 -2.26
CA PHE A 97 12.02 3.55 -1.16
C PHE A 97 13.24 3.73 -0.25
N LEU A 98 14.30 2.91 -0.39
CA LEU A 98 15.50 3.06 0.44
C LEU A 98 16.21 4.37 0.13
N GLY A 99 16.41 5.18 1.16
CA GLY A 99 17.03 6.51 1.02
C GLY A 99 16.06 7.62 0.60
N CYS A 100 14.75 7.36 0.56
CA CYS A 100 13.75 8.40 0.27
C CYS A 100 13.57 9.44 1.41
N GLY A 101 14.27 9.26 2.53
CA GLY A 101 14.21 10.15 3.69
C GLY A 101 12.96 9.96 4.56
N CYS A 102 12.28 8.82 4.44
CA CYS A 102 11.25 8.34 5.38
C CYS A 102 11.74 7.01 6.01
N PRO A 103 11.35 6.67 7.25
CA PRO A 103 11.62 5.34 7.80
C PRO A 103 10.98 4.24 6.94
N THR A 104 11.72 3.17 6.65
CA THR A 104 11.22 2.02 5.89
C THR A 104 11.22 0.77 6.76
N TRP A 105 10.13 0.03 6.74
CA TRP A 105 9.96 -1.23 7.46
C TRP A 105 9.70 -2.35 6.47
N SER A 106 10.39 -3.47 6.62
CA SER A 106 9.95 -4.73 6.03
C SER A 106 8.83 -5.34 6.88
N PHE A 107 8.03 -6.23 6.30
CA PHE A 107 7.01 -6.97 7.06
C PHE A 107 7.64 -7.77 8.22
N ASP A 108 8.79 -8.40 7.99
CA ASP A 108 9.48 -9.18 9.03
C ASP A 108 10.00 -8.31 10.16
N THR A 109 10.60 -7.16 9.83
CA THR A 109 11.09 -6.23 10.84
C THR A 109 9.94 -5.60 11.63
N LEU A 110 8.86 -5.20 10.97
CA LEU A 110 7.68 -4.64 11.63
C LEU A 110 7.02 -5.68 12.55
N ARG A 111 6.86 -6.93 12.08
CA ARG A 111 6.30 -8.01 12.89
C ARG A 111 7.14 -8.27 14.13
N ALA A 112 8.46 -8.39 13.98
CA ALA A 112 9.35 -8.59 15.11
C ALA A 112 9.22 -7.45 16.14
N GLU A 113 9.18 -6.19 15.71
CA GLU A 113 8.98 -5.04 16.59
C GLU A 113 7.62 -5.08 17.32
N LEU A 114 6.54 -5.49 16.64
CA LEU A 114 5.22 -5.59 17.24
C LEU A 114 5.11 -6.75 18.23
N ASP A 115 5.78 -7.87 17.98
CA ASP A 115 5.79 -9.04 18.88
C ASP A 115 6.58 -8.78 20.18
N HIS A 116 7.43 -7.75 20.20
CA HIS A 116 8.18 -7.31 21.38
C HIS A 116 7.45 -6.30 22.27
N ARG A 117 6.23 -5.90 21.92
CA ARG A 117 5.41 -4.92 22.65
C ARG A 117 4.28 -5.59 23.44
#